data_AF-A0A8K0KLW4-F1
#
_entry.id   AF-A0A8K0KLW4-F1
#
_cell.length_a   1.000
_cell.length_b   1.000
_cell.length_c   1.000
_cell.angle_alpha   90.00
_cell.angle_beta   90.00
_cell.angle_gamma   90.00
#
_symmetry.space_group_name_H-M   'P 1'
#
loop_
_entity.id
_entity.type
_entity.pdbx_description
1 polymer ?
#
loop_
_entity_poly.entity_id
_entity_poly.type
_entity_poly.pdbx_seq_one_letter_code
_entity_poly.pdbx_strand_id
1 'polypeptide(L)'
;MENQGNFMLRRRNAYYFQVQGQLEICNNNFCNFLVWSPGIIIQRIERDREFWRKNLMGLLEVFILNFLLPEICRGCYERIYAFGRISATSAIDAYLRSGPAVPSAL
;
A
#
# COMPACT_ATOMS: atom_id res chain seq x y z
N MET A 1 -18.61 37.18 1.21
CA MET A 1 -17.22 37.20 1.71
C MET A 1 -16.84 35.76 1.99
N GLU A 2 -15.90 35.17 1.23
CA GLU A 2 -14.95 34.21 1.82
C GLU A 2 -13.83 33.95 0.81
N ASN A 3 -12.60 34.26 1.23
CA ASN A 3 -11.39 33.92 0.51
C ASN A 3 -11.35 32.40 0.35
N GLN A 4 -11.59 31.88 -0.86
CA GLN A 4 -11.25 30.49 -1.19
C GLN A 4 -9.73 30.39 -1.23
N GLY A 5 -9.11 30.32 -0.04
CA GLY A 5 -7.74 29.89 0.11
C GLY A 5 -7.60 28.57 -0.63
N ASN A 6 -6.78 28.59 -1.68
CA ASN A 6 -6.65 27.50 -2.64
C ASN A 6 -6.02 26.28 -1.94
N PHE A 7 -6.84 25.49 -1.26
CA PHE A 7 -6.43 24.34 -0.47
C PHE A 7 -6.15 23.17 -1.43
N MET A 8 -4.96 23.17 -2.02
CA MET A 8 -4.49 22.07 -2.84
C MET A 8 -3.67 21.10 -2.01
N LEU A 9 -4.04 19.82 -2.09
CA LEU A 9 -3.25 18.72 -1.56
C LEU A 9 -1.87 18.73 -2.23
N ARG A 10 -0.84 18.92 -1.41
CA ARG A 10 0.55 18.88 -1.87
C ARG A 10 0.92 17.45 -2.29
N ARG A 11 1.58 17.31 -3.44
CA ARG A 11 2.02 16.00 -3.99
C ARG A 11 2.96 15.22 -3.06
N ARG A 12 3.62 15.88 -2.11
CA ARG A 12 4.51 15.25 -1.12
C ARG A 12 3.79 14.75 0.14
N ASN A 13 2.48 14.96 0.26
CA ASN A 13 1.71 14.54 1.42
C ASN A 13 1.31 13.06 1.30
N ALA A 14 1.34 12.31 2.41
CA ALA A 14 0.90 10.92 2.49
C ALA A 14 -0.52 10.68 1.90
N TYR A 15 -1.44 11.63 2.07
CA TYR A 15 -2.78 11.52 1.46
C TYR A 15 -2.72 11.46 -0.07
N TYR A 16 -1.78 12.16 -0.71
CA TYR A 16 -1.63 12.12 -2.16
C TYR A 16 -1.16 10.73 -2.62
N PHE A 17 -0.23 10.11 -1.87
CA PHE A 17 0.20 8.73 -2.12
C PHE A 17 -0.98 7.76 -1.98
N GLN A 18 -1.79 7.88 -0.94
CA GLN A 18 -2.97 7.03 -0.75
C GLN A 18 -3.96 7.14 -1.92
N VAL A 19 -4.31 8.37 -2.32
CA VAL A 19 -5.25 8.60 -3.44
C VAL A 19 -4.68 8.07 -4.75
N GLN A 20 -3.40 8.34 -5.07
CA GLN A 20 -2.77 7.83 -6.30
C GLN A 20 -2.71 6.30 -6.32
N GLY A 21 -2.44 5.66 -5.17
CA GLY A 21 -2.48 4.21 -5.04
C GLY A 21 -3.88 3.64 -5.32
N GLN A 22 -4.92 4.22 -4.72
CA GLN A 22 -6.31 3.81 -4.94
C GLN A 22 -6.74 4.00 -6.39
N LEU A 23 -6.36 5.11 -7.02
CA LEU A 23 -6.67 5.39 -8.43
C LEU A 23 -6.06 4.37 -9.37
N GLU A 24 -4.81 3.96 -9.12
CA GLU A 24 -4.14 2.95 -9.95
C GLU A 24 -4.77 1.57 -9.76
N ILE A 25 -4.98 1.13 -8.51
CA ILE A 25 -5.54 -0.19 -8.19
C ILE A 25 -6.97 -0.33 -8.74
N CYS A 26 -7.80 0.70 -8.57
CA CYS A 26 -9.18 0.69 -9.05
C CYS A 26 -9.31 1.02 -10.55
N ASN A 27 -8.20 1.29 -11.24
CA ASN A 27 -8.16 1.77 -12.62
C ASN A 27 -9.09 2.97 -12.90
N ASN A 28 -9.21 3.88 -11.94
CA ASN A 28 -10.03 5.09 -12.05
C ASN A 28 -9.18 6.27 -12.55
N ASN A 29 -9.80 7.17 -13.31
CA ASN A 29 -9.08 8.32 -13.88
C ASN A 29 -8.97 9.49 -12.91
N PHE A 30 -9.87 9.61 -11.94
CA PHE A 30 -9.86 10.68 -10.95
C PHE A 30 -10.60 10.29 -9.67
N CYS A 31 -10.32 11.00 -8.58
CA CYS A 31 -10.99 10.89 -7.28
C CYS A 31 -11.31 12.30 -6.77
N ASN A 32 -12.47 12.47 -6.14
CA ASN A 32 -12.80 13.69 -5.42
C ASN A 32 -12.32 13.55 -3.97
N PHE A 33 -11.28 14.29 -3.62
CA PHE A 33 -10.74 14.37 -2.28
C PHE A 33 -11.53 15.42 -1.48
N LEU A 34 -12.29 14.94 -0.50
CA LEU A 34 -13.14 15.76 0.36
C LEU A 34 -12.41 16.01 1.69
N VAL A 35 -12.28 17.28 2.08
CA VAL A 35 -11.83 17.68 3.40
C VAL A 35 -12.96 18.44 4.08
N TRP A 36 -13.35 17.95 5.26
CA TRP A 36 -14.35 18.61 6.09
C TRP A 36 -13.68 19.22 7.32
N SER A 37 -13.82 20.54 7.47
CA SER A 37 -13.37 21.29 8.65
C SER A 37 -14.10 22.64 8.67
N PRO A 38 -15.05 22.82 9.60
CA PRO A 38 -16.22 23.72 9.57
C PRO A 38 -16.93 24.09 8.25
N GLY A 39 -16.31 23.83 7.10
CA GLY A 39 -16.84 23.88 5.76
C GLY A 39 -16.34 22.66 4.96
N ILE A 40 -16.77 22.59 3.70
CA ILE A 40 -16.45 21.50 2.80
C ILE A 40 -15.50 22.02 1.71
N ILE A 41 -14.35 21.36 1.57
CA ILE A 41 -13.42 21.58 0.47
C ILE A 41 -13.39 20.31 -0.37
N ILE A 42 -13.64 20.43 -1.67
CA ILE A 42 -13.56 19.33 -2.63
C ILE A 42 -12.43 19.65 -3.59
N GLN A 43 -11.47 18.73 -3.68
CA GLN A 43 -10.41 18.79 -4.68
C GLN A 43 -10.48 17.57 -5.59
N ARG A 44 -10.54 17.79 -6.90
CA ARG A 44 -10.38 16.71 -7.88
C ARG A 44 -8.91 16.37 -8.03
N ILE A 45 -8.57 15.10 -7.86
CA ILE A 45 -7.22 14.56 -8.05
C ILE A 45 -7.28 13.59 -9.23
N GLU A 46 -6.46 13.85 -10.25
CA GLU A 46 -6.34 12.99 -11.42
C GLU A 46 -5.29 11.90 -11.20
N ARG A 47 -5.47 10.77 -11.88
CA ARG A 47 -4.51 9.68 -11.86
C ARG A 47 -3.20 10.10 -12.54
N ASP A 48 -2.12 9.98 -11.80
CA ASP A 48 -0.76 10.30 -12.24
C ASP A 48 0.08 9.02 -12.31
N ARG A 49 0.08 8.39 -13.49
CA ARG A 49 0.79 7.13 -13.74
C ARG A 49 2.30 7.26 -13.61
N GLU A 50 2.86 8.42 -13.96
CA GLU A 50 4.30 8.65 -13.87
C GLU A 50 4.72 8.76 -12.41
N PHE A 51 3.96 9.50 -11.60
CA PHE A 51 4.14 9.57 -10.16
C PHE A 51 4.04 8.19 -9.50
N TRP A 52 3.01 7.41 -9.84
CA TRP A 52 2.81 6.06 -9.30
C TRP A 52 4.00 5.15 -9.62
N ARG A 53 4.42 5.08 -10.88
CA ARG A 53 5.54 4.23 -11.31
C ARG A 53 6.86 4.62 -10.65
N LYS A 54 7.13 5.92 -10.52
CA LYS A 54 8.40 6.42 -9.96
C LYS A 54 8.45 6.35 -8.43
N ASN A 55 7.34 6.56 -7.74
CA ASN A 55 7.34 6.78 -6.29
C ASN A 55 6.60 5.70 -5.49
N LEU A 56 5.61 5.00 -6.05
CA LEU A 56 4.79 4.03 -5.31
C LEU A 56 5.13 2.58 -5.64
N MET A 57 5.36 2.27 -6.91
CA MET A 57 5.49 0.88 -7.37
C MET A 57 6.57 0.10 -6.61
N GLY A 58 7.79 0.65 -6.50
CA GLY A 58 8.88 -0.02 -5.78
C GLY A 58 8.64 -0.11 -4.26
N LEU A 59 8.04 0.91 -3.64
CA LEU A 59 7.70 0.88 -2.21
C LEU A 59 6.65 -0.21 -1.91
N LEU A 60 5.64 -0.32 -2.77
CA LEU A 60 4.58 -1.32 -2.62
C LEU A 60 5.12 -2.74 -2.85
N GLU A 61 6.01 -2.94 -3.83
CA GLU A 61 6.63 -4.24 -4.08
C GLU A 61 7.44 -4.71 -2.86
N VAL A 62 8.31 -3.85 -2.32
CA VAL A 62 9.08 -4.15 -1.11
C VAL A 62 8.17 -4.39 0.09
N PHE A 63 7.16 -3.54 0.29
CA PHE A 63 6.20 -3.70 1.38
C PHE A 63 5.44 -5.03 1.29
N ILE A 64 4.93 -5.35 0.09
CA ILE A 64 4.14 -6.56 -0.12
C ILE A 64 5.02 -7.79 0.07
N LEU A 65 6.18 -7.87 -0.58
CA LEU A 65 7.02 -9.07 -0.56
C LEU A 65 7.69 -9.30 0.79
N ASN A 66 8.20 -8.24 1.44
CA ASN A 66 9.03 -8.40 2.65
C ASN A 66 8.24 -8.30 3.95
N PHE A 67 7.08 -7.63 3.97
CA PHE A 67 6.33 -7.38 5.21
C PHE A 67 4.93 -8.00 5.17
N LEU A 68 4.14 -7.72 4.13
CA LEU A 68 2.75 -8.18 4.09
C LEU A 68 2.63 -9.68 3.79
N LEU A 69 3.36 -10.17 2.79
CA LEU A 69 3.29 -11.56 2.33
C LEU A 69 3.71 -12.54 3.44
N PRO A 70 4.80 -12.32 4.21
CA PRO A 70 5.14 -13.19 5.34
C PRO A 70 4.04 -13.25 6.40
N GLU A 71 3.37 -12.14 6.71
CA GLU A 71 2.29 -12.14 7.71
C GLU A 71 1.03 -12.85 7.22
N ILE A 72 0.65 -12.64 5.94
CA ILE A 72 -0.47 -13.37 5.32
C ILE A 72 -0.15 -14.88 5.31
N CYS A 73 1.03 -15.25 4.82
CA CYS A 73 1.46 -16.65 4.73
C CYS A 73 1.60 -17.30 6.11
N ARG A 74 2.13 -16.60 7.11
CA ARG A 74 2.19 -17.08 8.50
C ARG A 74 0.79 -17.37 9.04
N GLY A 75 -0.17 -16.47 8.84
CA GLY A 75 -1.56 -16.68 9.26
C GLY A 75 -2.28 -17.82 8.52
N CYS A 76 -1.88 -18.12 7.27
CA CYS A 76 -2.34 -19.29 6.52
C CYS A 76 -1.68 -20.58 7.03
N TYR A 77 -0.40 -20.52 7.37
CA TYR A 77 0.37 -21.65 7.88
C TYR A 77 -0.14 -22.09 9.26
N GLU A 78 -0.27 -21.18 10.23
CA GLU A 78 -0.83 -21.50 11.55
C GLU A 78 -2.20 -22.20 11.44
N ARG A 79 -3.05 -21.79 10.49
CA ARG A 79 -4.33 -22.46 10.22
C ARG A 79 -4.19 -23.86 9.61
N ILE A 80 -3.24 -24.07 8.72
CA ILE A 80 -2.98 -25.38 8.08
C ILE A 80 -2.38 -26.37 9.08
N TYR A 81 -1.51 -25.90 9.98
CA TYR A 81 -0.83 -26.70 10.99
C TYR A 81 -1.72 -26.98 12.20
N ALA A 82 -2.56 -26.02 12.61
CA ALA A 82 -3.63 -26.25 13.59
C ALA A 82 -4.64 -27.32 13.12
N PHE A 83 -4.77 -27.55 11.81
CA PHE A 83 -5.61 -28.59 11.22
C PHE A 83 -4.86 -29.90 10.89
N GLY A 84 -3.55 -29.99 11.16
CA GLY A 84 -2.76 -31.22 11.03
C GLY A 84 -2.65 -31.80 9.62
N ARG A 85 -2.80 -30.98 8.56
CA ARG A 85 -2.88 -31.50 7.17
C ARG A 85 -1.54 -31.54 6.41
N ILE A 86 -0.47 -30.91 6.89
CA ILE A 86 0.84 -30.94 6.24
C ILE A 86 1.95 -31.13 7.29
N SER A 87 2.86 -32.09 7.06
CA SER A 87 4.02 -32.35 7.92
C SER A 87 5.14 -31.34 7.65
N ALA A 88 5.85 -30.92 8.71
CA ALA A 88 6.79 -29.79 8.82
C ALA A 88 8.12 -29.93 8.04
N THR A 89 8.09 -30.39 6.79
CA THR A 89 9.30 -30.64 5.96
C THR A 89 9.28 -29.95 4.59
N SER A 90 8.29 -29.11 4.29
CA SER A 90 8.22 -28.42 3.00
C SER A 90 9.19 -27.22 2.93
N ALA A 91 9.64 -26.87 1.72
CA ALA A 91 10.55 -25.75 1.46
C ALA A 91 10.03 -24.38 1.99
N ILE A 92 8.72 -24.23 2.14
CA ILE A 92 8.07 -23.03 2.71
C ILE A 92 8.48 -22.83 4.17
N ASP A 93 8.62 -23.94 4.90
CA ASP A 93 8.95 -23.93 6.32
C ASP A 93 10.41 -23.51 6.58
N ALA A 94 11.31 -23.83 5.64
CA ALA A 94 12.68 -23.35 5.63
C ALA A 94 12.76 -21.85 5.33
N TYR A 95 11.97 -21.34 4.37
CA TYR A 95 11.89 -19.91 4.03
C TYR A 95 11.35 -19.06 5.19
N LEU A 96 10.31 -19.55 5.89
CA LEU A 96 9.75 -18.84 7.05
C LEU A 96 10.71 -18.84 8.24
N ARG A 97 11.51 -19.90 8.45
CA ARG A 97 12.55 -19.95 9.50
C ARG A 97 13.76 -19.07 9.20
N SER A 98 14.16 -18.94 7.93
CA SER A 98 15.30 -18.10 7.56
C SER A 98 14.99 -16.59 7.61
N GLY A 99 13.70 -16.23 7.61
CA GLY A 99 13.27 -14.85 7.41
C GLY A 99 13.59 -14.33 6.00
N PRO A 100 13.03 -13.19 5.57
CA PRO A 100 13.43 -12.57 4.32
C PRO A 100 14.90 -12.13 4.45
N ALA A 101 15.74 -12.53 3.48
CA ALA A 101 17.08 -11.97 3.35
C ALA A 101 16.95 -10.49 3.01
N VAL A 102 17.11 -9.63 4.01
CA VAL A 102 17.09 -8.18 3.83
C VAL A 102 18.28 -7.81 2.94
N PRO A 103 18.08 -7.28 1.72
CA PRO A 103 19.20 -6.75 0.95
C PRO A 103 19.81 -5.60 1.75
N SER A 104 21.09 -5.69 2.08
CA SER A 104 21.81 -4.72 2.95
C SER A 104 22.06 -3.36 2.28
N ALA A 105 21.11 -2.80 1.54
CA ALA A 105 21.28 -1.54 0.85
C ALA A 105 19.97 -0.74 0.79
N LEU A 106 19.76 0.04 1.85
CA LEU A 106 19.12 1.36 1.81
C LEU A 106 20.07 2.36 2.45
#